data_AF-A0A2X3VP56-F1
#
_entry.id   AF-A0A2X3VP56-F1
#
_cell.length_a   1.000
_cell.length_b   1.000
_cell.length_c   1.000
_cell.angle_alpha   90.00
_cell.angle_beta   90.00
_cell.angle_gamma   90.00
#
_symmetry.space_group_name_H-M   'P 1'
#
loop_
_entity.id
_entity.type
_entity.pdbx_description
1 polymer ?
#
loop_
_entity_poly.entity_id
_entity_poly.type
_entity_poly.pdbx_seq_one_letter_code
_entity_poly.pdbx_strand_id
1 'polypeptide(L)'
;MYKTYYTSPIGRILILTDANALLGLWLENQKYFGAGYDLEQAQEEETEISRRVSAWLDAYFKGENPAINEIPFAPQVTEFRSKVLTVLQKIPYGQTSTYSDILRELQAEYGKIGSARAVGGAIGHNPISLLIPCHRIVGSDGKLTGYAGGLDKKAFLLKLESGEKTE
;
A
#
# COMPACT_ATOMS: atom_id res chain seq x y z
N MET A 1 -5.10 12.80 15.81
CA MET A 1 -5.01 11.63 14.91
C MET A 1 -5.92 10.57 15.47
N TYR A 2 -6.55 9.80 14.60
CA TYR A 2 -7.49 8.74 14.97
C TYR A 2 -6.99 7.44 14.37
N LYS A 3 -7.12 6.35 15.12
CA LYS A 3 -6.74 5.01 14.68
C LYS A 3 -7.90 4.05 14.85
N THR A 4 -8.08 3.19 13.87
CA THR A 4 -8.95 2.01 13.95
C THR A 4 -8.21 0.80 13.40
N TYR A 5 -8.74 -0.40 13.67
CA TYR A 5 -8.18 -1.64 13.17
C TYR A 5 -9.22 -2.41 12.39
N TYR A 6 -8.82 -2.88 11.21
CA TYR A 6 -9.60 -3.77 10.38
C TYR A 6 -9.05 -5.19 10.49
N THR A 7 -9.93 -6.19 10.65
CA THR A 7 -9.52 -7.59 10.68
C THR A 7 -9.69 -8.19 9.29
N SER A 8 -8.60 -8.68 8.71
CA SER A 8 -8.59 -9.23 7.34
C SER A 8 -8.08 -10.68 7.30
N PRO A 9 -8.26 -11.40 6.18
CA PRO A 9 -7.66 -12.72 5.97
C PRO A 9 -6.13 -12.76 6.08
N ILE A 10 -5.45 -11.61 5.96
CA ILE A 10 -3.98 -11.49 6.06
C ILE A 10 -3.52 -10.86 7.39
N GLY A 11 -4.40 -10.82 8.39
CA GLY A 11 -4.14 -10.28 9.72
C GLY A 11 -4.79 -8.90 9.95
N ARG A 12 -4.44 -8.27 11.08
CA ARG A 12 -4.96 -6.94 11.41
C ARG A 12 -4.30 -5.87 10.57
N ILE A 13 -5.09 -4.90 10.15
CA ILE A 13 -4.67 -3.73 9.38
C ILE A 13 -4.99 -2.49 10.22
N LEU A 14 -3.98 -1.69 10.52
CA LEU A 14 -4.13 -0.39 11.16
C LEU A 14 -4.52 0.66 10.12
N ILE A 15 -5.63 1.36 10.37
CA ILE A 15 -6.07 2.53 9.62
C ILE A 15 -5.80 3.76 10.49
N LEU A 16 -4.96 4.68 10.00
CA LEU A 16 -4.64 5.93 10.69
C LEU A 16 -5.16 7.11 9.86
N THR A 17 -5.97 7.97 10.47
CA THR A 17 -6.53 9.15 9.80
C THR A 17 -6.33 10.42 10.63
N ASP A 18 -6.47 11.57 9.98
CA ASP A 18 -6.90 12.79 10.67
C ASP A 18 -8.40 13.04 10.38
N ALA A 19 -8.85 14.29 10.51
CA ALA A 19 -10.24 14.68 10.24
C ALA A 19 -10.61 14.67 8.74
N ASN A 20 -9.62 14.70 7.84
CA ASN A 20 -9.81 14.97 6.42
C ASN A 20 -9.28 13.85 5.52
N ALA A 21 -8.27 13.08 5.95
CA ALA A 21 -7.56 12.14 5.09
C ALA A 21 -7.00 10.91 5.81
N LEU A 22 -6.74 9.88 5.01
CA LEU A 22 -5.97 8.70 5.39
C LEU A 22 -4.49 9.07 5.45
N LEU A 23 -3.89 8.90 6.62
CA LEU A 23 -2.47 9.13 6.86
C LEU A 23 -1.65 7.84 6.71
N GLY A 24 -2.28 6.70 6.99
CA GLY A 24 -1.61 5.41 7.00
C GLY A 24 -2.53 4.22 6.91
N LEU A 25 -2.08 3.19 6.19
CA LEU A 25 -2.68 1.86 6.14
C LEU A 25 -1.58 0.79 6.20
N TRP A 26 -1.56 0.02 7.28
CA TRP A 26 -0.46 -0.91 7.56
C TRP A 26 -0.94 -2.26 8.03
N LEU A 27 -0.31 -3.31 7.53
CA LEU A 27 -0.42 -4.64 8.13
C LEU A 27 0.33 -4.65 9.47
N GLU A 28 -0.29 -5.20 10.50
CA GLU A 28 0.36 -5.36 11.81
C GLU A 28 1.72 -6.09 11.64
N ASN A 29 2.74 -5.61 12.33
CA ASN A 29 4.13 -6.10 12.26
C ASN A 29 4.85 -5.94 10.90
N GLN A 30 4.31 -5.15 9.96
CA GLN A 30 5.09 -4.82 8.76
C GLN A 30 6.39 -4.06 9.12
N LYS A 31 7.42 -4.19 8.28
CA LYS A 31 8.77 -3.67 8.57
C LYS A 31 8.85 -2.17 8.95
N TYR A 32 8.01 -1.33 8.36
CA TYR A 32 7.98 0.12 8.62
C TYR A 32 6.61 0.55 9.16
N PHE A 33 6.07 -0.23 10.09
CA PHE A 33 4.77 0.04 10.73
C PHE A 33 4.74 1.43 11.37
N GLY A 34 3.65 2.17 11.17
CA GLY A 34 3.46 3.51 11.70
C GLY A 34 4.29 4.62 11.03
N ALA A 35 5.28 4.31 10.19
CA ALA A 35 6.05 5.27 9.37
C ALA A 35 6.54 6.56 10.08
N GLY A 36 6.77 6.52 11.40
CA GLY A 36 7.20 7.67 12.21
C GLY A 36 6.07 8.49 12.84
N TYR A 37 4.81 8.13 12.63
CA TYR A 37 3.69 8.66 13.40
C TYR A 37 3.69 8.14 14.83
N ASP A 38 3.33 9.00 15.77
CA ASP A 38 3.07 8.61 17.15
C ASP A 38 1.68 7.95 17.26
N LEU A 39 1.67 6.62 17.21
CA LEU A 39 0.45 5.82 17.27
C LEU A 39 -0.13 5.72 18.69
N GLU A 40 0.65 6.02 19.73
CA GLU A 40 0.18 5.99 21.11
C GLU A 40 -0.70 7.20 21.42
N GLN A 41 -0.37 8.35 20.82
CA GLN A 41 -1.19 9.57 20.91
C GLN A 41 -2.44 9.56 20.01
N ALA A 42 -2.55 8.61 19.09
CA ALA A 42 -3.74 8.50 18.24
C ALA A 42 -4.93 7.92 19.03
N GLN A 43 -6.06 8.62 19.00
CA GLN A 43 -7.27 8.21 19.68
C GLN A 43 -7.92 7.03 18.95
N GLU A 44 -8.40 6.04 19.71
CA GLU A 44 -9.15 4.91 19.14
C GLU A 44 -10.59 5.33 18.88
N GLU A 45 -10.80 5.94 17.72
CA GLU A 45 -12.10 6.45 17.29
C GLU A 45 -12.27 6.27 15.80
N GLU A 46 -13.49 5.93 15.39
CA GLU A 46 -13.84 5.78 13.99
C GLU A 46 -14.16 7.13 13.34
N THR A 47 -13.44 7.44 12.26
CA THR A 47 -13.73 8.58 11.39
C THR A 47 -14.47 8.17 10.13
N GLU A 48 -15.08 9.15 9.45
CA GLU A 48 -15.69 8.95 8.14
C GLU A 48 -14.71 8.36 7.11
N ILE A 49 -13.46 8.82 7.12
CA ILE A 49 -12.42 8.28 6.23
C ILE A 49 -12.10 6.83 6.58
N SER A 50 -11.99 6.50 7.86
CA SER A 50 -11.73 5.12 8.28
C SER A 50 -12.86 4.16 7.91
N ARG A 51 -14.13 4.60 7.95
CA ARG A 51 -15.27 3.82 7.46
C ARG A 51 -15.18 3.52 5.97
N ARG A 52 -14.85 4.53 5.16
CA ARG A 52 -14.67 4.35 3.70
C ARG A 52 -13.54 3.37 3.39
N VAL A 53 -12.44 3.44 4.13
CA VAL A 53 -11.32 2.51 4.00
C VAL A 53 -11.74 1.10 4.40
N SER A 54 -12.47 0.92 5.49
CA SER A 54 -13.00 -0.40 5.90
C SER A 54 -13.95 -0.98 4.84
N ALA A 55 -14.87 -0.18 4.30
CA ALA A 55 -15.78 -0.61 3.24
C ALA A 55 -15.03 -0.98 1.95
N TRP A 56 -13.98 -0.22 1.60
CA TRP A 56 -13.10 -0.55 0.49
C TRP A 56 -12.37 -1.88 0.73
N LEU A 57 -11.86 -2.11 1.95
CA LEU A 57 -11.20 -3.36 2.32
C LEU A 57 -12.17 -4.55 2.26
N ASP A 58 -13.43 -4.37 2.69
CA ASP A 58 -14.46 -5.40 2.60
C ASP A 58 -14.71 -5.84 1.16
N ALA A 59 -14.84 -4.89 0.22
CA ALA A 59 -15.00 -5.20 -1.19
C ALA A 59 -13.72 -5.83 -1.78
N TYR A 60 -12.55 -5.26 -1.47
CA TYR A 60 -11.27 -5.76 -1.95
C TYR A 60 -11.03 -7.21 -1.56
N PHE A 61 -11.22 -7.57 -0.29
CA PHE A 61 -11.02 -8.94 0.21
C PHE A 61 -12.10 -9.93 -0.26
N LYS A 62 -13.20 -9.46 -0.85
CA LYS A 62 -14.17 -10.31 -1.58
C LYS A 62 -13.73 -10.61 -3.02
N GLY A 63 -12.58 -10.10 -3.45
CA GLY A 63 -12.08 -10.24 -4.82
C GLY A 63 -12.67 -9.21 -5.78
N GLU A 64 -13.28 -8.13 -5.26
CA GLU A 64 -13.74 -7.02 -6.08
C GLU A 64 -12.58 -6.02 -6.34
N ASN A 65 -12.78 -5.10 -7.29
CA ASN A 65 -11.85 -4.00 -7.58
C ASN A 65 -12.51 -2.65 -7.27
N PRO A 66 -12.69 -2.29 -5.98
CA PRO A 66 -13.31 -1.04 -5.59
C PRO A 66 -12.42 0.17 -5.94
N ALA A 67 -13.05 1.26 -6.39
CA ALA A 67 -12.33 2.48 -6.74
C ALA A 67 -11.81 3.21 -5.49
N ILE A 68 -10.64 3.85 -5.60
CA ILE A 68 -9.96 4.53 -4.48
C ILE A 68 -10.22 6.04 -4.45
N ASN A 69 -10.91 6.59 -5.44
CA ASN A 69 -11.12 8.02 -5.66
C ASN A 69 -11.90 8.73 -4.55
N GLU A 70 -12.66 7.99 -3.74
CA GLU A 70 -13.45 8.55 -2.62
C GLU A 70 -12.67 8.62 -1.30
N ILE A 71 -11.42 8.12 -1.29
CA ILE A 71 -10.56 8.05 -0.10
C ILE A 71 -9.41 9.06 -0.28
N PRO A 72 -9.53 10.28 0.29
CA PRO A 72 -8.40 11.20 0.34
C PRO A 72 -7.29 10.62 1.20
N PHE A 73 -6.05 10.60 0.69
CA PHE A 73 -4.86 10.21 1.44
C PHE A 73 -3.81 11.32 1.41
N ALA A 74 -3.18 11.56 2.56
CA ALA A 74 -2.17 12.60 2.76
C ALA A 74 -1.03 12.10 3.68
N PRO A 75 -0.33 11.02 3.30
CA PRO A 75 0.76 10.49 4.12
C PRO A 75 1.95 11.46 4.17
N GLN A 76 2.60 11.55 5.32
CA GLN A 76 3.84 12.32 5.47
C GLN A 76 5.01 11.53 4.89
N VAL A 77 5.46 11.91 3.70
CA VAL A 77 6.57 11.26 2.99
C VAL A 77 7.52 12.28 2.38
N THR A 78 8.75 11.84 2.11
CA THR A 78 9.70 12.66 1.35
C THR A 78 9.23 12.87 -0.08
N GLU A 79 9.71 13.92 -0.75
CA GLU A 79 9.36 14.21 -2.14
C GLU A 79 9.66 13.02 -3.08
N PHE A 80 10.82 12.37 -2.90
CA PHE A 80 11.17 11.17 -3.68
C PHE A 80 10.17 10.02 -3.46
N ARG A 81 9.79 9.76 -2.20
CA ARG A 81 8.79 8.73 -1.90
C ARG A 81 7.43 9.09 -2.48
N SER A 82 7.00 10.35 -2.39
CA SER A 82 5.76 10.82 -3.00
C SER A 82 5.71 10.50 -4.50
N LYS A 83 6.79 10.77 -5.24
CA LYS A 83 6.89 10.44 -6.68
C LYS A 83 6.79 8.94 -6.93
N VAL A 84 7.47 8.12 -6.13
CA VAL A 84 7.39 6.66 -6.20
C VAL A 84 5.96 6.17 -5.94
N LEU A 85 5.30 6.70 -4.92
CA LEU A 85 3.92 6.34 -4.58
C LEU A 85 2.94 6.73 -5.70
N THR A 86 3.13 7.86 -6.37
CA THR A 86 2.34 8.26 -7.55
C THR A 86 2.46 7.25 -8.68
N VAL A 87 3.69 6.79 -8.97
CA VAL A 87 3.92 5.77 -10.01
C VAL A 87 3.29 4.43 -9.63
N LEU A 88 3.40 4.01 -8.36
CA LEU A 88 2.79 2.75 -7.90
C LEU A 88 1.28 2.72 -8.08
N GLN A 89 0.59 3.86 -7.87
CA GLN A 89 -0.87 3.94 -8.03
C GLN A 89 -1.35 3.69 -9.46
N LYS A 90 -0.48 3.83 -10.47
CA LYS A 90 -0.83 3.58 -11.87
C LYS A 90 -0.93 2.10 -12.21
N ILE A 91 -0.46 1.21 -11.34
CA ILE A 91 -0.44 -0.23 -11.61
C ILE A 91 -1.85 -0.78 -11.42
N PRO A 92 -2.50 -1.32 -12.48
CA PRO A 92 -3.88 -1.79 -12.38
C PRO A 92 -4.06 -2.98 -11.44
N TYR A 93 -5.27 -3.17 -10.96
CA TYR A 93 -5.68 -4.37 -10.23
C TYR A 93 -5.42 -5.63 -11.07
N GLY A 94 -4.87 -6.68 -10.45
CA GLY A 94 -4.57 -7.95 -11.12
C GLY A 94 -3.35 -7.91 -12.06
N GLN A 95 -2.65 -6.78 -12.15
CA GLN A 95 -1.43 -6.65 -12.94
C GLN A 95 -0.21 -6.47 -12.06
N THR A 96 0.93 -6.97 -12.52
CA THR A 96 2.22 -6.82 -11.84
C THR A 96 3.17 -5.93 -12.63
N SER A 97 4.11 -5.30 -11.94
CA SER A 97 5.20 -4.53 -12.52
C SER A 97 6.53 -4.94 -11.88
N THR A 98 7.66 -4.56 -12.46
CA THR A 98 8.98 -4.86 -11.90
C THR A 98 9.64 -3.62 -11.31
N TYR A 99 10.61 -3.80 -10.41
CA TYR A 99 11.40 -2.68 -9.88
C TYR A 99 12.07 -1.83 -10.98
N SER A 100 12.51 -2.47 -12.06
CA SER A 100 13.07 -1.79 -13.24
C SER A 100 12.03 -0.96 -13.99
N ASP A 101 10.79 -1.45 -14.10
CA ASP A 101 9.71 -0.71 -14.76
C ASP A 101 9.35 0.55 -13.96
N ILE A 102 9.28 0.44 -12.63
CA ILE A 102 9.04 1.60 -11.75
C ILE A 102 10.15 2.63 -11.87
N LEU A 103 11.41 2.20 -11.89
CA LEU A 103 12.53 3.12 -12.09
C LEU A 103 12.45 3.82 -13.46
N ARG A 104 12.11 3.08 -14.52
CA ARG A 104 11.98 3.63 -15.88
C ARG A 104 10.84 4.64 -15.96
N GLU A 105 9.68 4.34 -15.39
CA GLU A 105 8.52 5.25 -15.35
C GLU A 105 8.87 6.53 -14.56
N LEU A 106 9.49 6.40 -13.38
CA LEU A 106 9.97 7.55 -12.62
C LEU A 106 10.92 8.44 -13.41
N GLN A 107 11.81 7.83 -14.19
CA GLN A 107 12.76 8.57 -15.01
C GLN A 107 12.11 9.23 -16.23
N ALA A 108 11.08 8.61 -16.79
CA ALA A 108 10.30 9.19 -17.88
C ALA A 108 9.52 10.43 -17.42
N GLU A 109 8.95 10.41 -16.21
CA GLU A 109 8.14 11.53 -15.70
C GLU A 109 8.95 12.65 -15.06
N TYR A 110 10.02 12.31 -14.33
CA TYR A 110 10.74 13.26 -13.47
C TYR A 110 12.22 13.44 -13.85
N GLY A 111 12.65 12.86 -14.96
CA GLY A 111 14.06 12.85 -15.37
C GLY A 111 14.92 11.90 -14.54
N LYS A 112 16.24 11.98 -14.68
CA LYS A 112 17.17 11.05 -14.01
C LYS A 112 17.07 11.17 -12.47
N ILE A 113 16.32 10.25 -11.86
CA ILE A 113 16.04 10.23 -10.42
C ILE A 113 16.27 8.83 -9.83
N GLY A 114 16.87 8.80 -8.64
CA GLY A 114 17.03 7.59 -7.84
C GLY A 114 17.92 6.51 -8.45
N SER A 115 17.90 5.34 -7.82
CA SER A 115 18.54 4.10 -8.26
C SER A 115 17.60 2.93 -7.97
N ALA A 116 17.84 1.76 -8.56
CA ALA A 116 17.02 0.58 -8.29
C ALA A 116 16.93 0.26 -6.78
N ARG A 117 18.03 0.42 -6.04
CA ARG A 117 18.06 0.26 -4.58
C ARG A 117 17.23 1.32 -3.86
N ALA A 118 17.33 2.58 -4.27
CA ALA A 118 16.55 3.67 -3.67
C ALA A 118 15.04 3.49 -3.92
N VAL A 119 14.66 3.09 -5.14
CA VAL A 119 13.28 2.77 -5.51
C VAL A 119 12.76 1.60 -4.68
N GLY A 120 13.50 0.50 -4.58
CA GLY A 120 13.11 -0.63 -3.72
C GLY A 120 12.94 -0.23 -2.25
N GLY A 121 13.82 0.65 -1.74
CA GLY A 121 13.69 1.23 -0.40
C GLY A 121 12.43 2.08 -0.24
N ALA A 122 12.09 2.91 -1.22
CA ALA A 122 10.89 3.75 -1.20
C ALA A 122 9.60 2.92 -1.28
N ILE A 123 9.54 1.92 -2.16
CA ILE A 123 8.41 0.98 -2.27
C ILE A 123 8.17 0.26 -0.93
N GLY A 124 9.25 -0.17 -0.28
CA GLY A 124 9.16 -0.82 1.03
C GLY A 124 8.58 0.09 2.12
N HIS A 125 8.81 1.41 2.05
CA HIS A 125 8.30 2.40 2.99
C HIS A 125 6.91 2.94 2.62
N ASN A 126 6.13 2.21 1.81
CA ASN A 126 4.77 2.61 1.50
C ASN A 126 3.92 2.73 2.79
N PRO A 127 3.42 3.93 3.12
CA PRO A 127 2.58 4.12 4.30
C PRO A 127 1.11 3.76 4.06
N ILE A 128 0.68 3.58 2.81
CA ILE A 128 -0.70 3.29 2.43
C ILE A 128 -0.72 1.94 1.71
N SER A 129 -0.49 0.85 2.45
CA SER A 129 -0.50 -0.51 1.91
C SER A 129 -1.87 -0.83 1.28
N LEU A 130 -1.93 -1.78 0.35
CA LEU A 130 -3.13 -2.19 -0.39
C LEU A 130 -3.69 -1.11 -1.36
N LEU A 131 -4.08 0.09 -0.89
CA LEU A 131 -4.56 1.14 -1.81
C LEU A 131 -3.44 1.65 -2.72
N ILE A 132 -2.21 1.81 -2.19
CA ILE A 132 -1.02 1.98 -3.01
C ILE A 132 -0.37 0.59 -3.16
N PRO A 133 -0.39 0.00 -4.37
CA PRO A 133 -0.25 -1.45 -4.51
C PRO A 133 1.22 -1.90 -4.59
N CYS A 134 1.98 -1.71 -3.51
CA CYS A 134 3.39 -2.14 -3.45
C CYS A 134 3.56 -3.68 -3.53
N HIS A 135 2.50 -4.47 -3.26
CA HIS A 135 2.50 -5.92 -3.45
C HIS A 135 2.52 -6.36 -4.92
N ARG A 136 2.14 -5.47 -5.85
CA ARG A 136 2.16 -5.74 -7.31
C ARG A 136 3.56 -5.66 -7.92
N ILE A 137 4.58 -5.29 -7.15
CA ILE A 137 5.96 -5.20 -7.65
C ILE A 137 6.68 -6.53 -7.48
N VAL A 138 7.16 -7.14 -8.56
CA VAL A 138 7.85 -8.44 -8.53
C VAL A 138 9.30 -8.32 -9.05
N GLY A 139 10.10 -9.37 -8.83
CA GLY A 139 11.42 -9.49 -9.45
C GLY A 139 11.31 -9.60 -10.96
N SER A 140 12.38 -9.24 -11.69
CA SER A 140 12.41 -9.33 -13.16
C SER A 140 12.33 -10.77 -13.68
N ASP A 141 12.63 -11.76 -12.83
CA ASP A 141 12.48 -13.19 -13.10
C ASP A 141 11.09 -13.73 -12.71
N GLY A 142 10.15 -12.84 -12.38
CA GLY A 142 8.80 -13.18 -11.95
C GLY A 142 8.70 -13.67 -10.50
N LYS A 143 9.83 -13.78 -9.78
CA LYS A 143 9.79 -14.26 -8.39
C LYS A 143 9.20 -13.22 -7.44
N LEU A 144 8.49 -13.72 -6.44
CA LEU A 144 8.05 -12.92 -5.31
C LEU A 144 9.26 -12.56 -4.44
N THR A 145 9.69 -11.32 -4.58
CA THR A 145 10.74 -10.74 -3.74
C THR A 145 10.21 -9.50 -3.07
N GLY A 146 10.65 -9.22 -1.83
CA GLY A 146 10.45 -7.92 -1.17
C GLY A 146 8.99 -7.51 -0.97
N TYR A 147 8.51 -7.59 0.27
CA TYR A 147 7.25 -6.94 0.68
C TYR A 147 7.31 -6.66 2.17
N ALA A 148 6.95 -5.44 2.57
CA ALA A 148 7.09 -5.00 3.97
C ALA A 148 6.19 -5.81 4.92
N GLY A 149 5.06 -6.35 4.44
CA GLY A 149 4.14 -7.19 5.21
C GLY A 149 4.45 -8.69 5.20
N GLY A 150 5.47 -9.16 4.46
CA GLY A 150 5.80 -10.59 4.34
C GLY A 150 5.37 -11.24 3.01
N LEU A 151 6.18 -12.20 2.52
CA LEU A 151 5.95 -12.81 1.20
C LEU A 151 4.69 -13.68 1.14
N ASP A 152 4.28 -14.26 2.26
CA ASP A 152 3.01 -14.97 2.46
C ASP A 152 1.82 -14.09 2.09
N LYS A 153 1.75 -12.89 2.67
CA LYS A 153 0.66 -11.94 2.43
C LYS A 153 0.71 -11.39 1.00
N LYS A 154 1.92 -11.16 0.47
CA LYS A 154 2.09 -10.74 -0.93
C LYS A 154 1.52 -11.78 -1.90
N ALA A 155 1.83 -13.06 -1.70
CA ALA A 155 1.32 -14.15 -2.52
C ALA A 155 -0.21 -14.24 -2.42
N PHE A 156 -0.77 -14.13 -1.22
CA PHE A 156 -2.21 -14.09 -1.01
C PHE A 156 -2.89 -12.96 -1.79
N LEU A 157 -2.37 -11.73 -1.67
CA LEU A 157 -2.94 -10.56 -2.34
C LEU A 157 -2.89 -10.69 -3.86
N LEU A 158 -1.77 -11.17 -4.42
CA LEU A 158 -1.66 -11.39 -5.86
C LEU A 158 -2.64 -12.47 -6.36
N LYS A 159 -2.81 -13.54 -5.58
CA LYS A 159 -3.78 -14.61 -5.89
C LYS A 159 -5.22 -14.11 -5.83
N LEU A 160 -5.55 -13.31 -4.81
CA LEU A 160 -6.86 -12.66 -4.69
C LEU A 160 -7.17 -11.82 -5.93
N GLU A 161 -6.21 -11.02 -6.39
CA GLU A 161 -6.39 -10.14 -7.54
C GLU A 161 -6.39 -10.85 -8.90
N SER A 162 -5.77 -12.03 -9.01
CA SER A 162 -5.80 -12.82 -10.24
C SER A 162 -7.10 -13.61 -10.42
N GLY A 163 -7.98 -13.64 -9.40
CA GLY A 163 -9.22 -14.42 -9.40
C GLY A 163 -8.99 -15.93 -9.30
N GLU A 164 -7.76 -16.36 -8.99
CA GLU A 164 -7.46 -17.77 -8.73
C GLU A 164 -8.07 -18.18 -7.40
N LYS A 165 -8.98 -19.16 -7.42
CA LYS A 165 -9.67 -19.63 -6.21
C LYS A 165 -8.67 -20.04 -5.13
N THR A 166 -8.81 -19.48 -3.94
CA THR A 166 -8.24 -20.03 -2.70
C THR A 166 -9.00 -21.32 -2.41
N GLU A 167 -8.42 -22.47 -2.80
CA GLU A 167 -8.87 -23.80 -2.37
C GLU A 167 -8.75 -23.97 -0.85
#